data_AF-A0A920WQA7-F1
#
_entry.id   AF-A0A920WQA7-F1
#
_cell.length_a   1.000
_cell.length_b   1.000
_cell.length_c   1.000
_cell.angle_alpha   90.00
_cell.angle_beta   90.00
_cell.angle_gamma   90.00
#
_symmetry.space_group_name_H-M   'P 1'
#
loop_
_entity.id
_entity.type
_entity.pdbx_description
1 polymer ?
#
loop_
_entity_poly.entity_id
_entity_poly.type
_entity_poly.pdbx_seq_one_letter_code
_entity_poly.pdbx_strand_id
1 'polypeptide(L)'
;MTDGVFGATGRIAPMGDLAKQGFRAWPHCGSTTPMARACWAIGCAALLSTFGLSGRRVIQSITFSKAFGSFGGAILGARWMRGSLLNGNHVITGSSSLPVGLVRATQASFQLLRKRPALAKQLRRNTVFVKDKLLAAGLPVDNSLFPVISLECPAKKAAMALRRRLLANGIYPSCIRYPADTEEVCFRFAFSSEHSREQLMNLVGTLSAK
;
A
#
# COMPACT_ATOMS: atom_id res chain seq x y z
N MET A 1 -11.09 8.25 8.31
CA MET A 1 -10.52 7.75 7.05
C MET A 1 -9.14 7.22 7.37
N THR A 2 -8.73 6.09 6.81
CA THR A 2 -7.38 5.53 7.06
C THR A 2 -6.87 4.76 5.83
N ASP A 3 -5.56 4.62 5.71
CA ASP A 3 -4.95 3.66 4.79
C ASP A 3 -5.07 2.26 5.41
N GLY A 4 -5.42 1.25 4.63
CA GLY A 4 -5.27 -0.15 5.06
C GLY A 4 -3.80 -0.47 5.34
N VAL A 5 -2.90 0.03 4.48
CA VAL A 5 -1.46 -0.02 4.69
C VAL A 5 -0.81 1.29 4.31
N PHE A 6 -0.03 1.86 5.23
CA PHE A 6 0.66 3.12 5.03
C PHE A 6 1.81 2.96 4.04
N GLY A 7 1.74 3.65 2.90
CA GLY A 7 2.71 3.49 1.81
C GLY A 7 4.15 3.92 2.13
N ALA A 8 4.36 4.74 3.16
CA ALA A 8 5.68 5.21 3.59
C ALA A 8 6.37 4.22 4.54
N THR A 9 5.62 3.59 5.45
CA THR A 9 6.17 2.74 6.52
C THR A 9 5.89 1.25 6.33
N GLY A 10 4.93 0.89 5.48
CA GLY A 10 4.42 -0.48 5.35
C GLY A 10 3.56 -0.94 6.53
N ARG A 11 3.30 -0.08 7.52
CA ARG A 11 2.47 -0.41 8.69
C ARG A 11 1.02 -0.63 8.29
N ILE A 12 0.39 -1.62 8.91
CA ILE A 12 -1.03 -1.93 8.75
C ILE A 12 -1.83 -1.10 9.75
N ALA A 13 -2.92 -0.45 9.32
CA ALA A 13 -3.78 0.27 10.24
C ALA A 13 -4.48 -0.69 11.24
N PRO A 14 -4.78 -0.24 12.47
CA PRO A 14 -5.47 -1.05 13.49
C PRO A 14 -6.98 -1.20 13.17
N MET A 15 -7.28 -1.81 12.03
CA MET A 15 -8.61 -1.88 11.45
C MET A 15 -9.62 -2.60 12.35
N GLY A 16 -9.17 -3.62 13.09
CA GLY A 16 -10.01 -4.34 14.06
C GLY A 16 -10.49 -3.44 15.20
N ASP A 17 -9.63 -2.57 15.71
CA ASP A 17 -9.99 -1.65 16.80
C ASP A 17 -10.87 -0.51 16.29
N LEU A 18 -10.56 0.01 15.09
CA LEU A 18 -11.40 0.99 14.40
C LEU A 18 -12.81 0.46 14.12
N ALA A 19 -12.95 -0.83 13.83
CA ALA A 19 -14.25 -1.47 13.64
C ALA A 19 -15.05 -1.55 14.95
N LYS A 20 -14.40 -1.87 16.07
CA LYS A 20 -15.02 -1.98 17.40
C LYS A 20 -15.51 -0.64 17.94
N GLN A 21 -14.77 0.45 17.68
CA GLN A 21 -15.14 1.80 18.13
C GLN A 21 -16.40 2.35 17.45
N GLY A 22 -16.92 1.64 16.43
CA GLY A 22 -18.10 2.03 15.69
C GLY A 22 -17.82 3.13 14.65
N PHE A 23 -18.62 3.13 13.59
CA PHE A 23 -18.49 4.11 12.52
C PHE A 23 -19.12 5.44 12.96
N ARG A 24 -18.29 6.41 13.38
CA ARG A 24 -18.76 7.76 13.67
C ARG A 24 -19.20 8.48 12.39
N ALA A 25 -20.30 9.22 12.49
CA ALA A 25 -20.79 10.04 11.40
C ALA A 25 -19.77 11.11 10.99
N TRP A 26 -19.52 11.30 9.69
CA TRP A 26 -18.69 12.43 9.22
C TRP A 26 -19.35 13.77 9.63
N PRO A 27 -18.66 14.68 10.35
CA PRO A 27 -19.30 15.87 10.93
C PRO A 27 -19.93 16.82 9.90
N HIS A 28 -19.45 16.80 8.65
CA HIS A 28 -19.93 17.66 7.56
C HIS A 28 -20.92 16.98 6.61
N CYS A 29 -21.35 15.76 6.92
CA CYS A 29 -22.34 15.02 6.13
C CYS A 29 -23.58 14.87 7.02
N GLY A 30 -24.71 15.46 6.61
CA GLY A 30 -25.96 15.43 7.39
C GLY A 30 -26.23 14.05 7.97
N SER A 31 -26.51 14.00 9.27
CA SER A 31 -26.55 12.81 10.15
C SER A 31 -27.50 11.69 9.69
N THR A 32 -28.35 11.98 8.71
CA THR A 32 -29.35 11.08 8.12
C THR A 32 -28.88 10.37 6.86
N THR A 33 -27.78 10.79 6.23
CA THR A 33 -27.31 10.15 4.98
C THR A 33 -26.52 8.87 5.27
N PRO A 34 -26.73 7.78 4.51
CA PRO A 34 -25.93 6.55 4.63
C PRO A 34 -24.42 6.76 4.45
N MET A 35 -24.01 7.87 3.80
CA MET A 35 -22.62 8.27 3.59
C MET A 35 -21.95 8.79 4.85
N ALA A 36 -22.69 9.44 5.74
CA ALA A 36 -22.16 9.90 7.01
C ALA A 36 -21.63 8.72 7.83
N ARG A 37 -22.27 7.54 7.76
CA ARG A 37 -21.94 6.34 8.57
C ARG A 37 -20.95 5.38 7.89
N ALA A 38 -20.28 5.80 6.83
CA ALA A 38 -19.44 4.93 6.02
C ALA A 38 -17.95 5.08 6.35
N CYS A 39 -17.23 3.96 6.48
CA CYS A 39 -15.80 3.94 6.76
C CYS A 39 -14.99 4.00 5.47
N TRP A 40 -14.13 5.01 5.33
CA TRP A 40 -13.22 5.11 4.19
C TRP A 40 -11.88 4.46 4.52
N ALA A 41 -11.58 3.38 3.81
CA ALA A 41 -10.31 2.67 3.86
C ALA A 41 -9.62 2.75 2.49
N ILE A 42 -8.35 3.16 2.45
CA ILE A 42 -7.55 3.20 1.22
C ILE A 42 -6.71 1.92 1.17
N GLY A 43 -6.93 1.03 0.20
CA GLY A 43 -6.05 -0.14 -0.01
C GLY A 43 -6.69 -1.51 0.25
N CYS A 44 -5.85 -2.55 0.28
CA CYS A 44 -6.09 -3.94 -0.14
C CYS A 44 -7.38 -4.61 0.38
N ALA A 45 -8.26 -5.07 -0.52
CA ALA A 45 -9.51 -5.76 -0.17
C ALA A 45 -9.26 -7.04 0.65
N ALA A 46 -8.12 -7.71 0.41
CA ALA A 46 -7.71 -8.88 1.18
C ALA A 46 -7.51 -8.55 2.66
N LEU A 47 -6.97 -7.37 2.99
CA LEU A 47 -6.77 -6.93 4.37
C LEU A 47 -8.10 -6.62 5.07
N LEU A 48 -9.05 -6.02 4.36
CA LEU A 48 -10.39 -5.80 4.90
C LEU A 48 -11.08 -7.12 5.23
N SER A 49 -10.96 -8.12 4.35
CA SER A 49 -11.53 -9.44 4.59
C SER A 49 -10.92 -10.18 5.79
N THR A 50 -9.62 -10.00 6.08
CA THR A 50 -8.99 -10.62 7.26
C THR A 50 -9.50 -10.08 8.58
N PHE A 51 -10.06 -8.87 8.60
CA PHE A 51 -10.69 -8.26 9.78
C PHE A 51 -12.22 -8.42 9.81
N GLY A 52 -12.80 -9.21 8.89
CA GLY A 52 -14.25 -9.33 8.75
C GLY A 52 -14.94 -8.04 8.30
N LEU A 53 -14.17 -7.07 7.79
CA LEU A 53 -14.65 -5.77 7.34
C LEU A 53 -15.07 -5.82 5.87
N SER A 54 -16.02 -6.70 5.56
CA SER A 54 -16.67 -6.79 4.26
C SER A 54 -18.14 -6.42 4.40
N GLY A 55 -18.63 -5.40 3.68
CA GLY A 55 -20.05 -5.09 3.70
C GLY A 55 -20.43 -3.67 3.27
N ARG A 56 -21.73 -3.38 3.33
CA ARG A 56 -22.38 -2.16 2.83
C ARG A 56 -21.95 -0.83 3.49
N ARG A 57 -21.18 -0.89 4.58
CA ARG A 57 -20.74 0.28 5.37
C ARG A 57 -19.27 0.64 5.17
N VAL A 58 -18.53 -0.11 4.35
CA VAL A 58 -17.12 0.17 4.04
C VAL A 58 -17.03 0.73 2.63
N ILE A 59 -16.33 1.85 2.52
CA ILE A 59 -15.94 2.50 1.27
C ILE A 59 -14.46 2.26 1.10
N GLN A 60 -14.10 1.64 -0.01
CA GLN A 60 -12.72 1.31 -0.30
C GLN A 60 -12.25 2.12 -1.49
N SER A 61 -11.15 2.86 -1.33
CA SER A 61 -10.43 3.45 -2.45
C SER A 61 -9.27 2.55 -2.85
N ILE A 62 -9.13 2.25 -4.13
CA ILE A 62 -8.02 1.47 -4.69
C ILE A 62 -7.37 2.22 -5.84
N THR A 63 -6.08 1.95 -6.03
CA THR A 63 -5.29 2.48 -7.15
C THR A 63 -4.87 1.37 -8.09
N PHE A 64 -4.84 1.66 -9.40
CA PHE A 64 -4.38 0.75 -10.43
C PHE A 64 -2.88 0.89 -10.74
N SER A 65 -2.20 1.91 -10.20
CA SER A 65 -0.79 2.20 -10.50
C SER A 65 0.25 1.48 -9.65
N LYS A 66 -0.18 0.55 -8.78
CA LYS A 66 0.71 -0.28 -7.97
C LYS A 66 0.72 -1.72 -8.48
N ALA A 67 0.16 -2.66 -7.70
CA ALA A 67 0.16 -4.08 -8.03
C ALA A 67 -0.52 -4.42 -9.37
N PHE A 68 -1.40 -3.55 -9.88
CA PHE A 68 -2.07 -3.74 -11.16
C PHE A 68 -1.27 -3.21 -12.35
N GLY A 69 -0.19 -2.44 -12.14
CA GLY A 69 0.70 -1.96 -13.21
C GLY A 69 0.02 -1.12 -14.29
N SER A 70 -1.07 -0.41 -13.95
CA SER A 70 -1.82 0.44 -14.88
C SER A 70 -2.01 1.85 -14.32
N PHE A 71 -3.09 2.54 -14.66
CA PHE A 71 -3.32 3.93 -14.23
C PHE A 71 -4.78 4.15 -13.82
N GLY A 72 -4.97 5.03 -12.84
CA GLY A 72 -6.29 5.37 -12.29
C GLY A 72 -6.57 4.67 -10.95
N GLY A 73 -7.86 4.56 -10.63
CA GLY A 73 -8.34 3.96 -9.40
C GLY A 73 -9.84 3.75 -9.41
N ALA A 74 -10.36 3.21 -8.31
CA ALA A 74 -11.79 3.01 -8.13
C ALA A 74 -12.19 3.20 -6.67
N ILE A 75 -13.44 3.61 -6.49
CA ILE A 75 -14.12 3.61 -5.19
C ILE A 75 -15.10 2.44 -5.21
N LEU A 76 -14.91 1.50 -4.28
CA LEU A 76 -15.77 0.33 -4.09
C LEU A 76 -16.66 0.59 -2.87
N GLY A 77 -17.95 0.29 -3.00
CA GLY A 77 -18.91 0.54 -1.94
C GLY A 77 -20.32 0.11 -2.34
N ALA A 78 -21.30 0.49 -1.54
CA ALA A 78 -22.70 0.15 -1.80
C ALA A 78 -23.26 0.92 -3.02
N ARG A 79 -24.20 0.30 -3.75
CA ARG A 79 -24.77 0.86 -4.99
C ARG A 79 -25.35 2.26 -4.83
N TRP A 80 -25.98 2.55 -3.69
CA TRP A 80 -26.59 3.86 -3.40
C TRP A 80 -25.55 4.99 -3.46
N MET A 81 -24.28 4.70 -3.15
CA MET A 81 -23.21 5.71 -3.18
C MET A 81 -22.91 6.22 -4.58
N ARG A 82 -23.12 5.41 -5.63
CA ARG A 82 -22.78 5.82 -6.99
C ARG A 82 -23.54 7.09 -7.38
N GLY A 83 -24.83 7.15 -7.11
CA GLY A 83 -25.64 8.34 -7.37
C GLY A 83 -25.14 9.54 -6.57
N SER A 84 -24.89 9.35 -5.27
CA SER A 84 -24.39 10.42 -4.39
C SER A 84 -22.99 10.92 -4.74
N LEU A 85 -22.11 10.07 -5.29
CA LEU A 85 -20.76 10.46 -5.70
C LEU A 85 -20.74 11.15 -7.07
N LEU A 86 -21.66 10.79 -7.96
CA LEU A 86 -21.75 11.41 -9.30
C LEU A 86 -22.53 12.72 -9.27
N ASN A 87 -23.58 12.81 -8.44
CA ASN A 87 -24.39 14.00 -8.32
C ASN A 87 -23.71 15.02 -7.39
N GLY A 88 -23.25 16.15 -7.94
CA GLY A 88 -22.67 17.25 -7.17
C GLY A 88 -21.17 17.19 -6.93
N ASN A 89 -20.45 16.22 -7.53
CA ASN A 89 -18.99 16.16 -7.43
C ASN A 89 -18.31 16.71 -8.68
N HIS A 90 -17.95 17.99 -8.62
CA HIS A 90 -17.24 18.69 -9.70
C HIS A 90 -15.89 18.05 -10.07
N VAL A 91 -15.25 17.31 -9.15
CA VAL A 91 -13.99 16.61 -9.44
C VAL A 91 -14.24 15.47 -10.43
N ILE A 92 -15.37 14.76 -10.32
CA ILE A 92 -15.69 13.66 -11.24
C ILE A 92 -16.29 14.21 -12.54
N THR A 93 -17.25 15.14 -12.45
CA THR A 93 -17.94 15.66 -13.64
C THR A 93 -17.08 16.60 -14.47
N GLY A 94 -16.10 17.28 -13.85
CA GLY A 94 -15.18 18.20 -14.52
C GLY A 94 -13.87 17.56 -15.02
N SER A 95 -13.67 16.26 -14.78
CA SER A 95 -12.46 15.54 -15.22
C SER A 95 -12.71 14.69 -16.45
N SER A 96 -11.73 14.61 -17.35
CA SER A 96 -11.74 13.68 -18.47
C SER A 96 -11.74 12.22 -18.00
N SER A 97 -12.49 11.38 -18.69
CA SER A 97 -12.52 9.94 -18.42
C SER A 97 -11.18 9.27 -18.74
N LEU A 98 -10.95 8.11 -18.11
CA LEU A 98 -9.74 7.31 -18.38
C LEU A 98 -9.68 6.88 -19.86
N PRO A 99 -8.52 7.01 -20.53
CA PRO A 99 -8.32 6.49 -21.88
C PRO A 99 -8.67 5.01 -21.98
N VAL A 100 -9.37 4.63 -23.06
CA VAL A 100 -9.86 3.24 -23.27
C VAL A 100 -8.74 2.21 -23.19
N GLY A 101 -7.55 2.53 -23.72
CA GLY A 101 -6.39 1.64 -23.64
C GLY A 101 -5.97 1.31 -22.21
N LEU A 102 -5.99 2.30 -21.30
CA LEU A 102 -5.67 2.11 -19.88
C LEU A 102 -6.74 1.29 -19.16
N VAL A 103 -8.01 1.48 -19.51
CA VAL A 103 -9.12 0.66 -18.99
C VAL A 103 -8.93 -0.81 -19.39
N ARG A 104 -8.60 -1.09 -20.65
CA ARG A 104 -8.34 -2.45 -21.14
C ARG A 104 -7.10 -3.08 -20.51
N ALA A 105 -6.02 -2.31 -20.35
CA ALA A 105 -4.82 -2.77 -19.65
C ALA A 105 -5.12 -3.15 -18.19
N THR A 106 -5.90 -2.32 -17.49
CA THR A 106 -6.34 -2.60 -16.11
C THR A 106 -7.18 -3.89 -16.05
N GLN A 107 -8.13 -4.08 -16.97
CA GLN A 107 -8.93 -5.30 -17.06
C GLN A 107 -8.07 -6.55 -17.30
N ALA A 108 -7.10 -6.47 -18.23
CA ALA A 108 -6.18 -7.56 -18.49
C ALA A 108 -5.33 -7.90 -17.26
N SER A 109 -4.86 -6.89 -16.53
CA SER A 109 -4.11 -7.06 -15.27
C SER A 109 -4.92 -7.82 -14.21
N PHE A 110 -6.20 -7.46 -14.01
CA PHE A 110 -7.09 -8.22 -13.11
C PHE A 110 -7.24 -9.69 -13.53
N GLN A 111 -7.41 -9.96 -14.82
CA GLN A 111 -7.53 -11.33 -15.33
C GLN A 111 -6.24 -12.12 -15.11
N LEU A 112 -5.07 -11.49 -15.35
CA LEU A 112 -3.77 -12.10 -15.14
C LEU A 112 -3.56 -12.49 -13.68
N LEU A 113 -3.82 -11.58 -12.74
CA LEU A 113 -3.69 -11.85 -11.31
C LEU A 113 -4.64 -12.95 -10.83
N ARG A 114 -5.86 -13.03 -11.38
CA ARG A 114 -6.79 -14.13 -11.10
C ARG A 114 -6.28 -15.47 -11.63
N LYS A 115 -5.69 -15.50 -12.83
CA LYS A 115 -5.15 -16.72 -13.46
C LYS A 115 -3.82 -17.17 -12.86
N ARG A 116 -3.05 -16.27 -12.23
CA ARG A 116 -1.71 -16.55 -11.67
C ARG A 116 -1.63 -16.31 -10.16
N PRO A 117 -2.38 -17.06 -9.33
CA PRO A 117 -2.32 -16.91 -7.86
C PRO A 117 -0.94 -17.22 -7.27
N ALA A 118 -0.09 -17.95 -8.01
CA ALA A 118 1.29 -18.21 -7.65
C ALA A 118 2.12 -16.92 -7.46
N LEU A 119 1.83 -15.84 -8.19
CA LEU A 119 2.54 -14.56 -8.05
C LEU A 119 2.37 -13.98 -6.63
N ALA A 120 1.13 -13.95 -6.13
CA ALA A 120 0.85 -13.49 -4.77
C ALA A 120 1.49 -14.39 -3.70
N LYS A 121 1.51 -15.72 -3.92
CA LYS A 121 2.18 -16.66 -3.02
C LYS A 121 3.69 -16.42 -3.00
N GLN A 122 4.30 -16.22 -4.17
CA GLN A 122 5.73 -15.96 -4.31
C GLN A 122 6.12 -14.62 -3.66
N LEU A 123 5.34 -13.57 -3.87
CA LEU A 123 5.54 -12.27 -3.22
C LEU A 123 5.54 -12.40 -1.69
N ARG A 124 4.60 -13.18 -1.12
CA ARG A 124 4.55 -13.45 0.32
C ARG A 124 5.78 -14.22 0.80
N ARG A 125 6.20 -15.26 0.09
CA ARG A 125 7.42 -16.03 0.40
C ARG A 125 8.67 -15.14 0.38
N ASN A 126 8.81 -14.32 -0.65
CA ASN A 126 9.90 -13.35 -0.78
C ASN A 126 9.91 -12.36 0.39
N THR A 127 8.73 -11.85 0.75
CA THR A 127 8.55 -10.89 1.85
C THR A 127 8.96 -11.49 3.20
N VAL A 128 8.41 -12.66 3.54
CA VAL A 128 8.73 -13.37 4.79
C VAL A 128 10.22 -13.65 4.85
N PHE A 129 10.80 -14.19 3.77
CA PHE A 129 12.23 -14.49 3.72
C PHE A 129 13.12 -13.27 4.03
N VAL A 130 12.88 -12.13 3.37
CA VAL A 130 13.71 -10.94 3.59
C VAL A 130 13.52 -10.42 5.00
N LYS A 131 12.27 -10.30 5.47
CA LYS A 131 11.97 -9.78 6.81
C LYS A 131 12.57 -10.65 7.90
N ASP A 132 12.44 -11.98 7.82
CA ASP A 132 13.03 -12.91 8.78
C ASP A 132 14.56 -12.76 8.85
N LYS A 133 15.22 -12.61 7.70
CA LYS A 133 16.68 -12.45 7.65
C LYS A 133 17.14 -11.11 8.19
N LEU A 134 16.43 -10.03 7.89
CA LEU A 134 16.74 -8.71 8.41
C LEU A 134 16.48 -8.63 9.93
N LEU A 135 15.41 -9.25 10.43
CA LEU A 135 15.16 -9.41 11.87
C LEU A 135 16.28 -10.19 12.56
N ALA A 136 16.70 -11.32 11.98
CA ALA A 136 17.80 -12.12 12.51
C ALA A 136 19.14 -11.37 12.50
N ALA A 137 19.32 -10.42 11.59
CA ALA A 137 20.47 -9.51 11.54
C ALA A 137 20.36 -8.30 12.49
N GLY A 138 19.24 -8.18 13.24
CA GLY A 138 19.01 -7.10 14.20
C GLY A 138 18.51 -5.79 13.60
N LEU A 139 18.04 -5.77 12.35
CA LEU A 139 17.45 -4.57 11.76
C LEU A 139 16.01 -4.35 12.27
N PRO A 140 15.59 -3.09 12.47
CA PRO A 140 14.27 -2.74 12.99
C PRO A 140 13.18 -2.82 11.89
N VAL A 141 12.92 -4.02 11.39
CA VAL A 141 11.83 -4.28 10.42
C VAL A 141 10.62 -4.88 11.12
N ASP A 142 9.42 -4.67 10.59
CA ASP A 142 8.21 -5.31 11.09
C ASP A 142 8.08 -6.76 10.59
N ASN A 143 7.30 -7.59 11.29
CA ASN A 143 7.05 -8.99 10.91
C ASN A 143 5.73 -9.20 10.13
N SER A 144 5.19 -8.16 9.49
CA SER A 144 3.95 -8.26 8.71
C SER A 144 4.19 -8.87 7.33
N LEU A 145 3.14 -9.46 6.76
CA LEU A 145 3.14 -10.01 5.41
C LEU A 145 3.10 -8.95 4.29
N PHE A 146 3.20 -7.66 4.63
CA PHE A 146 3.19 -6.61 3.62
C PHE A 146 4.55 -6.52 2.91
N PRO A 147 4.59 -6.49 1.57
CA PRO A 147 5.81 -6.58 0.77
C PRO A 147 6.57 -5.26 0.67
N VAL A 148 6.62 -4.51 1.77
CA VAL A 148 7.40 -3.27 1.88
C VAL A 148 8.12 -3.29 3.22
N ILE A 149 9.35 -2.81 3.21
CA ILE A 149 10.08 -2.40 4.42
C ILE A 149 10.55 -0.97 4.25
N SER A 150 10.68 -0.28 5.36
CA SER A 150 11.27 1.05 5.41
C SER A 150 12.35 1.08 6.47
N LEU A 151 13.51 1.61 6.10
CA LEU A 151 14.66 1.78 7.00
C LEU A 151 14.89 3.27 7.23
N GLU A 152 14.62 3.71 8.44
CA GLU A 152 14.86 5.07 8.90
C GLU A 152 16.36 5.32 9.06
N CYS A 153 16.82 6.48 8.60
CA CYS A 153 18.19 6.92 8.73
C CYS A 153 18.21 8.16 9.64
N PRO A 154 18.75 8.06 10.86
CA PRO A 154 18.69 9.15 11.84
C PRO A 154 19.60 10.34 11.48
N ALA A 155 20.56 10.14 10.57
CA ALA A 155 21.50 11.19 10.16
C ALA A 155 21.73 11.19 8.65
N LYS A 156 21.83 12.39 8.07
CA LYS A 156 22.13 12.61 6.65
C LYS A 156 23.39 11.88 6.17
N LYS A 157 24.44 11.86 6.99
CA LYS A 157 25.70 11.15 6.68
C LYS A 157 25.48 9.64 6.56
N ALA A 158 24.72 9.05 7.47
CA ALA A 158 24.35 7.64 7.43
C ALA A 158 23.49 7.32 6.21
N ALA A 159 22.50 8.16 5.90
CA ALA A 159 21.66 8.01 4.71
C ALA A 159 22.47 8.04 3.40
N MET A 160 23.44 8.96 3.29
CA MET A 160 24.32 9.06 2.12
C MET A 160 25.27 7.87 2.00
N ALA A 161 25.83 7.38 3.11
CA ALA A 161 26.67 6.19 3.12
C ALA A 161 25.88 4.95 2.69
N LEU A 162 24.68 4.76 3.26
CA LEU A 162 23.78 3.67 2.88
C LEU A 162 23.39 3.76 1.41
N ARG A 163 23.04 4.95 0.90
CA ARG A 163 22.75 5.15 -0.53
C ARG A 163 23.91 4.71 -1.42
N ARG A 164 25.14 5.13 -1.11
CA ARG A 164 26.33 4.75 -1.88
C ARG A 164 26.52 3.22 -1.88
N ARG A 165 26.38 2.59 -0.71
CA ARG A 165 26.49 1.14 -0.57
C ARG A 165 25.43 0.39 -1.37
N LEU A 166 24.18 0.85 -1.33
CA LEU A 166 23.08 0.27 -2.10
C LEU A 166 23.33 0.37 -3.61
N LEU A 167 23.69 1.56 -4.09
CA LEU A 167 23.95 1.79 -5.52
C LEU A 167 25.15 0.98 -6.02
N ALA A 168 26.22 0.86 -5.23
CA ALA A 168 27.39 0.04 -5.56
C ALA A 168 27.05 -1.46 -5.69
N ASN A 169 25.99 -1.92 -5.01
CA ASN A 169 25.48 -3.29 -5.10
C ASN A 169 24.29 -3.43 -6.07
N GLY A 170 24.01 -2.43 -6.90
CA GLY A 170 22.93 -2.46 -7.90
C GLY A 170 21.52 -2.38 -7.31
N ILE A 171 21.35 -1.81 -6.12
CA ILE A 171 20.07 -1.70 -5.40
C ILE A 171 19.61 -0.24 -5.42
N TYR A 172 18.40 -0.01 -5.94
CA TYR A 172 17.86 1.34 -6.19
C TYR A 172 16.55 1.60 -5.43
N PRO A 173 16.56 1.70 -4.08
CA PRO A 173 15.34 1.94 -3.33
C PRO A 173 14.88 3.40 -3.44
N SER A 174 13.59 3.62 -3.17
CA SER A 174 13.07 4.97 -3.01
C SER A 174 13.60 5.58 -1.72
N CYS A 175 14.17 6.79 -1.82
CA CYS A 175 14.58 7.60 -0.69
C CYS A 175 13.51 8.67 -0.45
N ILE A 176 12.85 8.64 0.71
CA ILE A 176 11.73 9.54 1.02
C ILE A 176 11.99 10.27 2.33
N ARG A 177 11.47 11.50 2.45
CA ARG A 177 11.38 12.20 3.74
C ARG A 177 10.07 11.83 4.41
N TYR A 178 10.15 11.36 5.65
CA TYR A 178 8.97 10.95 6.39
C TYR A 178 9.21 11.00 7.90
N PRO A 179 8.40 11.76 8.68
CA PRO A 179 7.30 12.63 8.25
C PRO A 179 7.75 13.77 7.31
N ALA A 180 6.85 14.26 6.45
CA ALA A 180 7.20 15.18 5.36
C ALA A 180 7.90 16.48 5.82
N ASP A 181 7.62 16.91 7.06
CA ASP A 181 8.14 18.13 7.67
C ASP A 181 9.40 17.90 8.52
N THR A 182 10.09 16.77 8.33
CA THR A 182 11.34 16.43 9.05
C THR A 182 12.52 16.27 8.10
N GLU A 183 13.74 16.44 8.64
CA GLU A 183 14.99 16.10 7.94
C GLU A 183 15.27 14.58 7.97
N GLU A 184 14.39 13.80 8.61
CA GLU A 184 14.49 12.35 8.66
C GLU A 184 14.22 11.75 7.29
N VAL A 185 15.11 10.85 6.89
CA VAL A 185 15.05 10.17 5.61
C VAL A 185 14.87 8.68 5.86
N CYS A 186 13.98 8.05 5.10
CA CYS A 186 13.89 6.60 5.09
C CYS A 186 14.05 6.02 3.68
N PHE A 187 14.67 4.86 3.61
CA PHE A 187 14.74 4.07 2.39
C PHE A 187 13.61 3.06 2.39
N ARG A 188 12.74 3.16 1.38
CA ARG A 188 11.63 2.25 1.18
C ARG A 188 11.98 1.22 0.12
N PHE A 189 11.84 -0.05 0.48
CA PHE A 189 12.06 -1.19 -0.39
C PHE A 189 10.72 -1.89 -0.62
N ALA A 190 10.26 -1.93 -1.88
CA ALA A 190 9.07 -2.67 -2.26
C ALA A 190 9.48 -3.97 -2.95
N PHE A 191 9.00 -5.10 -2.44
CA PHE A 191 9.30 -6.40 -3.00
C PHE A 191 8.34 -6.76 -4.13
N SER A 192 8.85 -7.54 -5.09
CA SER A 192 8.11 -8.12 -6.19
C SER A 192 8.14 -9.64 -6.09
N SER A 193 7.15 -10.30 -6.69
CA SER A 193 7.16 -11.74 -6.94
C SER A 193 8.31 -12.15 -7.85
N GLU A 194 8.78 -11.23 -8.68
CA GLU A 194 9.83 -11.46 -9.69
C GLU A 194 11.25 -11.33 -9.14
N HIS A 195 11.43 -10.83 -7.90
CA HIS A 195 12.78 -10.78 -7.33
C HIS A 195 13.34 -12.19 -7.13
N SER A 196 14.52 -12.43 -7.69
CA SER A 196 15.22 -13.70 -7.55
C SER A 196 15.75 -13.89 -6.12
N ARG A 197 16.00 -15.14 -5.73
CA ARG A 197 16.57 -15.43 -4.42
C ARG A 197 17.92 -14.73 -4.20
N GLU A 198 18.74 -14.67 -5.25
CA GLU A 198 20.02 -14.00 -5.24
C GLU A 198 19.87 -12.49 -5.01
N GLN A 199 18.96 -11.82 -5.72
CA GLN A 199 18.68 -10.39 -5.51
C GLN A 199 18.25 -10.10 -4.06
N LEU A 200 17.39 -10.95 -3.50
CA LEU A 200 16.93 -10.81 -2.12
C LEU A 200 18.06 -11.05 -1.11
N MET A 201 18.95 -12.02 -1.37
CA MET A 201 20.11 -12.27 -0.51
C MET A 201 21.13 -11.13 -0.61
N ASN A 202 21.37 -10.58 -1.81
CA ASN A 202 22.23 -9.41 -2.02
C ASN A 202 21.68 -8.20 -1.23
N LEU A 203 20.37 -7.97 -1.27
CA LEU A 203 19.73 -6.93 -0.46
C LEU A 203 19.97 -7.15 1.03
N VAL A 204 19.70 -8.36 1.54
CA VAL A 204 19.90 -8.69 2.95
C VAL A 204 21.36 -8.48 3.37
N GLY A 205 22.32 -8.97 2.58
CA GLY A 205 23.75 -8.81 2.84
C GLY A 205 24.16 -7.34 2.84
N THR A 206 23.71 -6.57 1.85
CA THR A 206 23.99 -5.13 1.73
C THR A 206 23.44 -4.33 2.89
N LEU A 207 22.27 -4.70 3.43
CA LEU A 207 21.66 -4.02 4.57
C LEU A 207 22.28 -4.43 5.91
N SER A 208 22.73 -5.68 6.03
CA SER A 208 23.26 -6.25 7.28
C SER A 208 24.76 -6.02 7.47
N ALA A 209 25.48 -5.58 6.43
CA ALA A 209 26.88 -5.20 6.53
C ALA A 209 27.05 -4.02 7.51
N LYS A 210 27.95 -4.19 8.49
CA LYS A 210 28.34 -3.14 9.43
C LYS A 210 29.29 -2.15 8.78
#